data_AF-A0A365Z792-F1
#
_entry.id   AF-A0A365Z792-F1
#
_cell.length_a   1.000
_cell.length_b   1.000
_cell.length_c   1.000
_cell.angle_alpha   90.00
_cell.angle_beta   90.00
_cell.angle_gamma   90.00
#
_symmetry.space_group_name_H-M   'P 1'
#
loop_
_entity.id
_entity.type
_entity.pdbx_description
1 polymer ?
#
loop_
_entity_poly.entity_id
_entity_poly.type
_entity_poly.pdbx_seq_one_letter_code
_entity_poly.pdbx_strand_id
1 'polypeptide(L)'
;MAQLIGAALPVTLQLMLLATVISVVLSLALGVLAAQTDGRLVDRTIGGLAALFQAAPPFWVGLMFIQLFAVALGVLPSGGYVPIGDGVKYWFSSMIGPATVLALPFTAAMTRIVRASVADELAKDYVRTAKGAGIPWLTILMRNVLRNSLISPITVLGLYIGGLMSGAIVVESVFNLPGMGTLLVSGADQGDLGVVRGVAIVSAFVFVLVNLVVDVLYILLNPRAAEAVAE
;
A
#
# COMPACT_ATOMS: atom_id res chain seq x y z
N MET A 1 27.08 -7.35 11.90
CA MET A 1 25.82 -7.98 11.47
C MET A 1 24.60 -7.44 12.21
N ALA A 2 24.43 -7.69 13.52
CA ALA A 2 23.25 -7.23 14.27
C ALA A 2 23.03 -5.71 14.19
N GLN A 3 24.11 -4.92 14.23
CA GLN A 3 24.04 -3.47 14.05
C GLN A 3 23.56 -3.04 12.65
N LEU A 4 23.97 -3.75 11.59
CA LEU A 4 23.55 -3.45 10.22
C LEU A 4 22.05 -3.69 10.04
N ILE A 5 21.58 -4.86 10.48
CA ILE A 5 20.17 -5.22 10.45
C ILE A 5 19.35 -4.27 11.32
N GLY A 6 19.85 -3.92 12.51
CA GLY A 6 19.19 -2.98 13.42
C GLY A 6 19.05 -1.55 12.86
N ALA A 7 19.97 -1.13 11.98
CA ALA A 7 19.88 0.15 11.29
C ALA A 7 18.93 0.11 10.08
N ALA A 8 18.89 -1.01 9.36
CA ALA A 8 18.12 -1.15 8.13
C ALA A 8 16.64 -1.48 8.34
N LEU A 9 16.32 -2.31 9.33
CA LEU A 9 14.96 -2.75 9.61
C LEU A 9 13.98 -1.57 9.83
N PRO A 10 14.32 -0.53 10.63
CA PRO A 10 13.44 0.62 10.81
C PRO A 10 13.14 1.36 9.50
N VAL A 11 14.11 1.45 8.59
CA VAL A 11 13.95 2.14 7.30
C VAL A 11 12.92 1.41 6.43
N THR A 12 13.05 0.09 6.31
CA THR A 12 12.09 -0.75 5.56
C THR A 12 10.69 -0.68 6.17
N LEU A 13 10.57 -0.72 7.50
CA LEU A 13 9.27 -0.62 8.17
C LEU A 13 8.61 0.74 7.97
N GLN A 14 9.38 1.84 8.06
CA GLN A 14 8.87 3.19 7.77
C GLN A 14 8.38 3.30 6.32
N LEU A 15 9.14 2.74 5.37
CA LEU A 15 8.79 2.73 3.95
C LEU A 15 7.49 1.94 3.70
N MET A 16 7.39 0.73 4.24
CA MET A 16 6.19 -0.10 4.12
C MET A 16 4.97 0.58 4.74
N LEU A 17 5.12 1.21 5.92
CA LEU A 17 4.03 1.90 6.59
C LEU A 17 3.50 3.07 5.75
N LEU A 18 4.40 3.92 5.24
CA LEU A 18 4.02 5.04 4.38
C LEU A 18 3.37 4.55 3.08
N ALA A 19 3.93 3.53 2.44
CA ALA A 19 3.36 2.95 1.23
C ALA A 19 1.97 2.36 1.48
N THR A 20 1.75 1.73 2.63
CA THR A 20 0.43 1.21 3.05
C THR A 20 -0.57 2.35 3.19
N VAL A 21 -0.22 3.42 3.91
CA VAL A 21 -1.10 4.58 4.10
C VAL A 21 -1.46 5.22 2.75
N ILE A 22 -0.47 5.44 1.89
CA ILE A 22 -0.69 5.99 0.54
C ILE A 22 -1.62 5.07 -0.26
N SER A 23 -1.36 3.78 -0.26
CA SER A 23 -2.15 2.79 -1.00
C SER A 23 -3.60 2.76 -0.54
N VAL A 24 -3.85 2.77 0.77
CA VAL A 24 -5.20 2.79 1.34
C VAL A 24 -5.93 4.08 0.96
N VAL A 25 -5.31 5.24 1.18
CA VAL A 25 -5.95 6.53 0.89
C VAL A 25 -6.29 6.66 -0.60
N LEU A 26 -5.33 6.35 -1.48
CA LEU A 26 -5.52 6.48 -2.92
C LEU A 26 -6.52 5.45 -3.46
N SER A 27 -6.42 4.19 -3.03
CA SER A 27 -7.34 3.14 -3.52
C SER A 27 -8.77 3.35 -3.06
N LEU A 28 -8.97 3.88 -1.84
CA LEU A 28 -10.29 4.27 -1.37
C LEU A 28 -10.85 5.43 -2.19
N ALA A 29 -10.07 6.49 -2.38
CA ALA A 29 -10.50 7.66 -3.15
C ALA A 29 -10.85 7.28 -4.60
N LEU A 30 -9.94 6.57 -5.28
CA LEU A 30 -10.10 6.18 -6.68
C LEU A 30 -11.18 5.10 -6.85
N GLY A 31 -11.24 4.12 -5.96
CA GLY A 31 -12.22 3.03 -6.04
C GLY A 31 -13.64 3.52 -5.80
N VAL A 32 -13.85 4.39 -4.82
CA VAL A 32 -15.14 5.01 -4.52
C VAL A 32 -15.56 5.95 -5.65
N LEU A 33 -14.63 6.72 -6.23
CA LEU A 33 -14.91 7.58 -7.38
C LEU A 33 -15.28 6.76 -8.62
N ALA A 34 -14.56 5.68 -8.91
CA ALA A 34 -14.83 4.79 -10.03
C ALA A 34 -16.19 4.11 -9.88
N ALA A 35 -16.53 3.59 -8.69
CA ALA A 35 -17.83 2.97 -8.43
C ALA A 35 -19.01 3.94 -8.59
N GLN A 36 -18.85 5.20 -8.18
CA GLN A 36 -19.90 6.22 -8.35
C GLN A 36 -20.11 6.65 -9.80
N THR A 37 -19.10 6.45 -10.65
CA THR A 37 -19.11 6.84 -12.05
C THR A 37 -19.29 5.65 -12.99
N ASP A 38 -19.85 4.54 -12.49
CA ASP A 38 -20.02 3.25 -13.15
C ASP A 38 -20.14 3.34 -14.69
N GLY A 39 -19.12 2.82 -15.38
CA GLY A 39 -19.07 2.75 -16.85
C GLY A 39 -18.73 4.06 -17.59
N ARG A 40 -18.67 5.21 -16.90
CA ARG A 40 -18.26 6.50 -17.48
C ARG A 40 -16.76 6.56 -17.75
N LEU A 41 -16.32 7.62 -18.45
CA LEU A 41 -14.91 7.85 -18.75
C LEU A 41 -14.02 7.87 -17.49
N VAL A 42 -14.52 8.36 -16.35
CA VAL A 42 -13.77 8.37 -15.08
C VAL A 42 -13.46 6.96 -14.59
N ASP A 43 -14.47 6.08 -14.50
CA ASP A 43 -14.28 4.66 -14.15
C ASP A 43 -13.32 3.95 -15.12
N ARG A 44 -13.49 4.15 -16.43
CA ARG A 44 -12.63 3.55 -17.46
C ARG A 44 -11.18 4.03 -17.38
N THR A 45 -10.96 5.32 -17.13
CA THR A 45 -9.61 5.90 -17.01
C THR A 45 -8.92 5.43 -15.75
N ILE A 46 -9.62 5.40 -14.61
CA ILE A 46 -9.09 4.84 -13.35
C ILE A 46 -8.74 3.36 -13.55
N GLY A 47 -9.63 2.57 -14.15
CA GLY A 47 -9.40 1.15 -14.44
C GLY A 47 -8.22 0.90 -15.37
N GLY A 48 -8.06 1.73 -16.40
CA GLY A 48 -6.94 1.69 -17.35
C GLY A 48 -5.61 2.06 -16.71
N LEU A 49 -5.56 3.15 -15.93
CA LEU A 49 -4.36 3.54 -15.19
C LEU A 49 -3.97 2.49 -14.15
N ALA A 50 -4.95 1.94 -13.42
CA ALA A 50 -4.71 0.84 -12.50
C ALA A 50 -4.11 -0.38 -13.25
N ALA A 51 -4.65 -0.74 -14.41
CA ALA A 51 -4.09 -1.82 -15.22
C ALA A 51 -2.63 -1.56 -15.62
N LEU A 52 -2.34 -0.33 -16.05
CA LEU A 52 -1.01 0.09 -16.48
C LEU A 52 0.01 0.01 -15.34
N PHE A 53 -0.29 0.58 -14.17
CA PHE A 53 0.62 0.54 -13.03
C PHE A 53 0.75 -0.85 -12.41
N GLN A 54 -0.27 -1.69 -12.51
CA GLN A 54 -0.20 -3.08 -12.06
C GLN A 54 0.68 -3.95 -12.99
N ALA A 55 0.68 -3.65 -14.29
CA ALA A 55 1.52 -4.37 -15.27
C ALA A 55 2.96 -3.83 -15.35
N ALA A 56 3.18 -2.57 -14.95
CA ALA A 56 4.48 -1.93 -15.01
C ALA A 56 5.46 -2.54 -13.98
N PRO A 57 6.70 -2.87 -14.39
CA PRO A 57 7.72 -3.32 -13.45
C PRO A 57 8.04 -2.26 -12.39
N PRO A 58 8.11 -2.61 -11.08
CA PRO A 58 8.30 -1.62 -10.01
C PRO A 58 9.57 -0.78 -10.16
N PHE A 59 10.69 -1.39 -10.58
CA PHE A 59 11.94 -0.67 -10.80
C PHE A 59 11.79 0.40 -11.89
N TRP A 60 11.06 0.08 -12.98
CA TRP A 60 10.85 0.99 -14.10
C TRP A 60 9.97 2.16 -13.67
N VAL A 61 8.91 1.89 -12.92
CA VAL A 61 8.07 2.94 -12.32
C VAL A 61 8.91 3.84 -11.41
N GLY A 62 9.80 3.27 -10.60
CA GLY A 62 10.72 4.03 -9.76
C GLY A 62 11.66 4.93 -10.55
N LEU A 63 12.27 4.39 -11.61
CA LEU A 63 13.14 5.18 -12.49
C LEU A 63 12.38 6.31 -13.18
N MET A 64 11.18 6.06 -13.72
CA MET A 64 10.34 7.11 -14.32
C MET A 64 9.93 8.16 -13.30
N PHE A 65 9.63 7.75 -12.07
CA PHE A 65 9.31 8.66 -10.98
C PHE A 65 10.49 9.60 -10.68
N ILE A 66 11.71 9.07 -10.58
CA ILE A 66 12.93 9.87 -10.38
C ILE A 66 13.13 10.86 -11.55
N GLN A 67 13.01 10.38 -12.79
CA GLN A 67 13.18 11.25 -13.96
C GLN A 67 12.18 12.40 -13.99
N LEU A 68 10.92 12.16 -13.62
CA LEU A 68 9.91 13.19 -13.60
C LEU A 68 10.06 14.14 -12.40
N PHE A 69 10.10 13.62 -11.19
CA PHE A 69 9.98 14.45 -9.98
C PHE A 69 11.32 14.98 -9.47
N ALA A 70 12.41 14.22 -9.65
CA ALA A 70 13.73 14.66 -9.20
C ALA A 70 14.50 15.41 -10.28
N VAL A 71 14.50 14.89 -11.52
CA VAL A 71 15.31 15.48 -12.60
C VAL A 71 14.55 16.58 -13.35
N ALA A 72 13.36 16.30 -13.87
CA ALA A 72 12.63 17.26 -14.70
C ALA A 72 12.00 18.39 -13.88
N LEU A 73 11.36 18.06 -12.76
CA LEU A 73 10.66 19.03 -11.91
C LEU A 73 11.52 19.60 -10.77
N GLY A 74 12.55 18.86 -10.31
CA GLY A 74 13.40 19.27 -9.20
C GLY A 74 12.67 19.41 -7.85
N VAL A 75 11.52 18.75 -7.68
CA VAL A 75 10.67 18.90 -6.49
C VAL A 75 10.99 17.90 -5.38
N LEU A 76 11.56 16.75 -5.73
CA LEU A 76 11.90 15.67 -4.80
C LEU A 76 13.37 15.24 -4.98
N PRO A 77 14.01 14.69 -3.94
CA PRO A 77 15.32 14.08 -4.09
C PRO A 77 15.23 12.83 -4.97
N SER A 78 16.32 12.52 -5.68
CA SER A 78 16.43 11.30 -6.50
C SER A 78 16.65 10.03 -5.69
N GLY A 79 16.95 10.16 -4.39
CA GLY A 79 17.23 9.04 -3.50
C GLY A 79 17.91 9.47 -2.20
N GLY A 80 18.32 8.48 -1.41
CA GLY A 80 18.91 8.66 -0.09
C GLY A 80 17.88 8.71 1.03
N TYR A 81 18.35 8.53 2.26
CA TYR A 81 17.52 8.52 3.47
C TYR A 81 17.99 9.61 4.44
N VAL A 82 17.03 10.35 4.99
CA VAL A 82 17.28 11.30 6.08
C VAL A 82 16.57 10.79 7.33
N PRO A 83 17.27 10.53 8.45
CA PRO A 83 16.65 10.15 9.71
C PRO A 83 15.60 11.17 10.18
N ILE A 84 14.55 10.68 10.85
CA ILE A 84 13.48 11.54 11.42
C ILE A 84 14.07 12.59 12.40
N GLY A 85 15.13 12.22 13.13
CA GLY A 85 15.82 13.10 14.09
C GLY A 85 16.44 14.35 13.47
N ASP A 86 16.78 14.30 12.17
CA ASP A 86 17.37 15.43 11.44
C ASP A 86 16.30 16.36 10.84
N GLY A 87 15.02 16.03 11.05
CA GLY A 87 13.87 16.87 10.73
C GLY A 87 12.81 16.14 9.91
N VAL A 88 11.56 16.21 10.39
CA VAL A 88 10.39 15.54 9.76
C VAL A 88 10.21 15.92 8.30
N LYS A 89 10.46 17.18 7.93
CA LYS A 89 10.35 17.66 6.56
C LYS A 89 11.34 16.96 5.62
N TYR A 90 12.60 16.83 6.05
CA TYR A 90 13.65 16.20 5.24
C TYR A 90 13.46 14.70 5.14
N TRP A 91 13.12 14.05 6.26
CA TRP A 91 12.72 12.65 6.27
C TRP A 91 11.55 12.37 5.32
N PHE A 92 10.47 13.16 5.42
CA PHE A 92 9.29 12.98 4.58
C PHE A 92 9.64 13.19 3.09
N SER A 93 10.44 14.21 2.78
CA SER A 93 10.91 14.44 1.41
C SER A 93 11.75 13.29 0.86
N SER A 94 12.56 12.63 1.70
CA SER A 94 13.35 11.46 1.31
C SER A 94 12.51 10.19 1.13
N MET A 95 11.39 10.08 1.86
CA MET A 95 10.56 8.87 1.89
C MET A 95 9.36 8.89 0.96
N ILE A 96 8.80 10.07 0.64
CA ILE A 96 7.54 10.18 -0.11
C ILE A 96 7.63 9.62 -1.54
N GLY A 97 8.76 9.85 -2.22
CA GLY A 97 9.01 9.30 -3.55
C GLY A 97 9.05 7.76 -3.55
N PRO A 98 9.98 7.14 -2.79
CA PRO A 98 10.04 5.69 -2.62
C PRO A 98 8.70 5.09 -2.17
N ALA A 99 8.04 5.70 -1.18
CA ALA A 99 6.77 5.19 -0.65
C ALA A 99 5.65 5.24 -1.69
N THR A 100 5.60 6.27 -2.52
CA THR A 100 4.62 6.39 -3.61
C THR A 100 4.86 5.31 -4.65
N VAL A 101 6.11 5.11 -5.09
CA VAL A 101 6.47 4.07 -6.06
C VAL A 101 6.12 2.68 -5.53
N LEU A 102 6.45 2.42 -4.27
CA LEU A 102 6.09 1.16 -3.62
C LEU A 102 4.57 0.97 -3.53
N ALA A 103 3.81 2.04 -3.27
CA ALA A 103 2.36 1.99 -3.11
C ALA A 103 1.60 1.77 -4.43
N LEU A 104 2.12 2.21 -5.59
CA LEU A 104 1.38 2.26 -6.85
C LEU A 104 0.78 0.92 -7.30
N PRO A 105 1.54 -0.20 -7.37
CA PRO A 105 0.98 -1.48 -7.79
C PRO A 105 -0.12 -1.99 -6.85
N PHE A 106 0.06 -1.78 -5.55
CA PHE A 106 -0.93 -2.14 -4.53
C PHE A 106 -2.17 -1.24 -4.60
N THR A 107 -1.99 0.05 -4.84
CA THR A 107 -3.06 1.02 -5.04
C THR A 107 -3.92 0.58 -6.22
N ALA A 108 -3.28 0.21 -7.34
CA ALA A 108 -3.98 -0.24 -8.55
C ALA A 108 -4.83 -1.49 -8.29
N ALA A 109 -4.27 -2.51 -7.63
CA ALA A 109 -4.98 -3.73 -7.30
C ALA A 109 -6.14 -3.47 -6.31
N MET A 110 -5.87 -2.71 -5.25
CA MET A 110 -6.85 -2.39 -4.22
C MET A 110 -7.98 -1.50 -4.74
N THR A 111 -7.69 -0.56 -5.65
CA THR A 111 -8.70 0.29 -6.29
C THR A 111 -9.80 -0.54 -6.95
N ARG A 112 -9.43 -1.66 -7.60
CA ARG A 112 -10.39 -2.56 -8.26
C ARG A 112 -11.28 -3.27 -7.24
N ILE A 113 -10.70 -3.73 -6.13
CA ILE A 113 -11.44 -4.41 -5.05
C ILE A 113 -12.41 -3.44 -4.37
N VAL A 114 -11.95 -2.23 -4.05
CA VAL A 114 -12.79 -1.16 -3.50
C VAL A 114 -13.92 -0.81 -4.48
N ARG A 115 -13.60 -0.61 -5.77
CA ARG A 115 -14.60 -0.28 -6.80
C ARG A 115 -15.68 -1.35 -6.90
N ALA A 116 -15.29 -2.62 -6.98
CA ALA A 116 -16.25 -3.73 -7.03
C ALA A 116 -17.13 -3.78 -5.77
N SER A 117 -16.51 -3.74 -4.59
CA SER A 117 -17.23 -3.83 -3.31
C SER A 117 -18.20 -2.66 -3.10
N VAL A 118 -17.81 -1.44 -3.49
CA VAL A 118 -18.67 -0.25 -3.41
C VAL A 118 -19.79 -0.33 -4.44
N ALA A 119 -19.51 -0.76 -5.67
CA ALA A 119 -20.54 -0.90 -6.70
C ALA A 119 -21.62 -1.92 -6.30
N ASP A 120 -21.21 -3.08 -5.77
CA ASP A 120 -22.12 -4.12 -5.27
C ASP A 120 -22.98 -3.60 -4.10
N GLU A 121 -22.38 -2.84 -3.19
CA GLU A 121 -23.10 -2.25 -2.05
C GLU A 121 -24.09 -1.17 -2.50
N LEU A 122 -23.73 -0.36 -3.51
CA LEU A 122 -24.61 0.65 -4.11
C LEU A 122 -25.83 0.06 -4.83
N ALA A 123 -25.75 -1.20 -5.26
CA ALA A 123 -26.84 -1.90 -5.95
C ALA A 123 -27.93 -2.43 -4.99
N LYS A 124 -27.69 -2.42 -3.67
CA LYS A 124 -28.61 -2.98 -2.66
C LYS A 124 -29.88 -2.15 -2.46
N ASP A 125 -30.97 -2.84 -2.13
CA ASP A 125 -32.30 -2.21 -2.01
C ASP A 125 -32.39 -1.15 -0.91
N TYR A 126 -31.67 -1.31 0.21
CA TYR A 126 -31.66 -0.28 1.27
C TYR A 126 -31.11 1.07 0.76
N VAL A 127 -30.20 1.07 -0.22
CA VAL A 127 -29.66 2.29 -0.84
C VAL A 127 -30.74 2.95 -1.68
N ARG A 128 -31.54 2.17 -2.42
CA ARG A 128 -32.68 2.66 -3.20
C ARG A 128 -33.77 3.23 -2.29
N THR A 129 -34.09 2.55 -1.21
CA THR A 129 -35.05 3.01 -0.20
C THR A 129 -34.59 4.30 0.47
N ALA A 130 -33.32 4.39 0.86
CA ALA A 130 -32.75 5.60 1.46
C ALA A 130 -32.78 6.80 0.50
N LYS A 131 -32.50 6.58 -0.80
CA LYS A 131 -32.65 7.60 -1.84
C LYS A 131 -34.12 8.03 -1.99
N GLY A 132 -35.05 7.08 -2.02
CA GLY A 132 -36.50 7.36 -2.08
C GLY A 132 -37.03 8.11 -0.86
N ALA A 133 -36.41 7.92 0.31
CA ALA A 133 -36.71 8.64 1.54
C ALA A 133 -36.10 10.06 1.61
N GLY A 134 -35.39 10.51 0.55
CA GLY A 134 -34.79 11.85 0.52
C GLY A 134 -33.54 12.02 1.39
N ILE A 135 -32.92 10.92 1.84
CA ILE A 135 -31.70 11.00 2.66
C ILE A 135 -30.55 11.56 1.79
N PRO A 136 -29.76 12.54 2.29
CA PRO A 136 -28.65 13.10 1.54
C PRO A 136 -27.66 12.03 1.07
N TRP A 137 -27.22 12.12 -0.19
CA TRP A 137 -26.31 11.14 -0.81
C TRP A 137 -25.04 10.88 0.02
N LEU A 138 -24.43 11.95 0.55
CA LEU A 138 -23.21 11.84 1.34
C LEU A 138 -23.44 11.03 2.63
N THR A 139 -24.62 11.14 3.24
CA THR A 139 -25.00 10.36 4.43
C THR A 139 -25.13 8.89 4.09
N ILE A 140 -25.80 8.55 2.96
CA ILE A 140 -25.94 7.17 2.49
C ILE A 140 -24.55 6.57 2.22
N LEU A 141 -23.70 7.31 1.51
CA LEU A 141 -22.36 6.88 1.13
C LEU A 141 -21.47 6.64 2.36
N MET A 142 -21.29 7.64 3.22
CA MET A 142 -20.33 7.59 4.32
C MET A 142 -20.76 6.64 5.44
N ARG A 143 -22.06 6.60 5.76
CA ARG A 143 -22.55 5.90 6.96
C ARG A 143 -22.92 4.44 6.70
N ASN A 144 -23.38 4.12 5.50
CA ASN A 144 -23.89 2.80 5.17
C ASN A 144 -23.01 2.11 4.13
N VAL A 145 -22.87 2.71 2.94
CA VAL A 145 -22.22 2.07 1.80
C VAL A 145 -20.74 1.81 2.11
N LEU A 146 -19.96 2.85 2.45
CA LEU A 146 -18.54 2.67 2.74
C LEU A 146 -18.31 1.72 3.91
N ARG A 147 -19.08 1.86 4.99
CA ARG A 147 -18.94 0.99 6.17
C ARG A 147 -19.14 -0.49 5.81
N ASN A 148 -20.12 -0.80 4.97
CA ASN A 148 -20.41 -2.18 4.58
C ASN A 148 -19.48 -2.70 3.48
N SER A 149 -19.09 -1.85 2.52
CA SER A 149 -18.23 -2.23 1.41
C SER A 149 -16.77 -2.42 1.82
N LEU A 150 -16.33 -1.84 2.94
CA LEU A 150 -14.94 -1.91 3.41
C LEU A 150 -14.54 -3.26 4.01
N ILE A 151 -15.49 -4.15 4.29
CA ILE A 151 -15.21 -5.48 4.85
C ILE A 151 -14.27 -6.26 3.91
N SER A 152 -14.58 -6.31 2.61
CA SER A 152 -13.77 -7.04 1.62
C SER A 152 -12.39 -6.41 1.40
N PRO A 153 -12.25 -5.09 1.11
CA PRO A 153 -10.95 -4.44 1.00
C PRO A 153 -10.06 -4.60 2.23
N ILE A 154 -10.60 -4.54 3.45
CA ILE A 154 -9.81 -4.72 4.69
C ILE A 154 -9.20 -6.13 4.75
N THR A 155 -9.95 -7.16 4.37
CA THR A 155 -9.43 -8.54 4.33
C THR A 155 -8.26 -8.67 3.36
N VAL A 156 -8.37 -8.09 2.16
CA VAL A 156 -7.31 -8.21 1.15
C VAL A 156 -6.11 -7.32 1.47
N LEU A 157 -6.32 -6.22 2.20
CA LEU A 157 -5.25 -5.31 2.65
C LEU A 157 -4.17 -6.09 3.40
N GLY A 158 -4.58 -7.00 4.27
CA GLY A 158 -3.69 -7.84 5.05
C GLY A 158 -2.72 -8.67 4.21
N LEU A 159 -3.26 -9.33 3.19
CA LEU A 159 -2.47 -10.11 2.23
C LEU A 159 -1.46 -9.23 1.46
N TYR A 160 -1.85 -7.99 1.13
CA TYR A 160 -0.99 -7.06 0.39
C TYR A 160 0.15 -6.47 1.23
N ILE A 161 -0.03 -6.30 2.55
CA ILE A 161 1.07 -5.88 3.42
C ILE A 161 2.23 -6.88 3.37
N GLY A 162 1.94 -8.17 3.27
CA GLY A 162 2.97 -9.19 3.05
C GLY A 162 3.75 -8.96 1.74
N GLY A 163 3.05 -8.63 0.66
CA GLY A 163 3.67 -8.35 -0.64
C GLY A 163 4.55 -7.09 -0.65
N LEU A 164 4.26 -6.10 0.20
CA LEU A 164 5.02 -4.84 0.26
C LEU A 164 6.49 -5.06 0.63
N MET A 165 6.80 -6.09 1.43
CA MET A 165 8.19 -6.36 1.80
C MET A 165 9.04 -6.82 0.59
N SER A 166 8.45 -7.61 -0.31
CA SER A 166 9.11 -8.01 -1.56
C SER A 166 9.35 -6.80 -2.48
N GLY A 167 8.33 -5.95 -2.62
CA GLY A 167 8.43 -4.71 -3.41
C GLY A 167 9.44 -3.72 -2.84
N ALA A 168 9.57 -3.65 -1.50
CA ALA A 168 10.50 -2.75 -0.83
C ALA A 168 11.95 -3.00 -1.24
N ILE A 169 12.35 -4.25 -1.49
CA ILE A 169 13.72 -4.57 -1.91
C ILE A 169 14.12 -3.82 -3.18
N VAL A 170 13.23 -3.83 -4.17
CA VAL A 170 13.45 -3.17 -5.46
C VAL A 170 13.46 -1.66 -5.29
N VAL A 171 12.51 -1.12 -4.53
CA VAL A 171 12.37 0.33 -4.33
C VAL A 171 13.53 0.90 -3.52
N GLU A 172 13.97 0.22 -2.47
CA GLU A 172 15.14 0.62 -1.67
C GLU A 172 16.40 0.66 -2.52
N SER A 173 16.58 -0.31 -3.42
CA SER A 173 17.73 -0.35 -4.33
C SER A 173 17.69 0.81 -5.34
N VAL A 174 16.52 1.09 -5.93
CA VAL A 174 16.36 2.17 -6.93
C VAL A 174 16.57 3.55 -6.34
N PHE A 175 16.07 3.79 -5.12
CA PHE A 175 16.20 5.08 -4.44
C PHE A 175 17.40 5.15 -3.49
N ASN A 176 18.26 4.12 -3.46
CA ASN A 176 19.43 4.05 -2.59
C ASN A 176 19.11 4.27 -1.10
N LEU A 177 18.08 3.61 -0.58
CA LEU A 177 17.75 3.62 0.84
C LEU A 177 18.58 2.57 1.58
N PRO A 178 19.08 2.86 2.79
CA PRO A 178 19.81 1.91 3.62
C PRO A 178 18.84 0.95 4.35
N GLY A 179 17.98 0.26 3.59
CA GLY A 179 16.99 -0.68 4.10
C GLY A 179 17.45 -2.15 4.00
N MET A 180 16.58 -3.05 4.47
CA MET A 180 16.83 -4.50 4.54
C MET A 180 17.05 -5.11 3.16
N GLY A 181 16.37 -4.61 2.13
CA GLY A 181 16.52 -5.07 0.76
C GLY A 181 17.85 -4.68 0.16
N THR A 182 18.29 -3.44 0.36
CA THR A 182 19.63 -3.00 -0.07
C THR A 182 20.72 -3.80 0.64
N LEU A 183 20.56 -4.10 1.94
CA LEU A 183 21.47 -4.97 2.67
C LEU A 183 21.49 -6.40 2.10
N LEU A 184 20.33 -6.94 1.72
CA LEU A 184 20.23 -8.27 1.10
C LEU A 184 20.98 -8.31 -0.23
N VAL A 185 20.73 -7.34 -1.12
CA VAL A 185 21.36 -7.24 -2.44
C VAL A 185 22.87 -7.06 -2.32
N SER A 186 23.31 -6.11 -1.48
CA SER A 186 24.74 -5.87 -1.27
C SER A 186 25.47 -7.06 -0.67
N GLY A 187 24.86 -7.79 0.27
CA GLY A 187 25.43 -9.02 0.83
C GLY A 187 25.51 -10.16 -0.19
N ALA A 188 24.52 -10.26 -1.08
CA ALA A 188 24.54 -11.25 -2.16
C ALA A 188 25.65 -10.94 -3.18
N ASP A 189 25.80 -9.69 -3.60
CA ASP A 189 26.82 -9.26 -4.56
C ASP A 189 28.24 -9.42 -4.00
N GLN A 190 28.42 -9.24 -2.68
CA GLN A 190 29.71 -9.41 -1.99
C GLN A 190 30.01 -10.87 -1.59
N GLY A 191 29.06 -11.80 -1.79
CA GLY A 191 29.20 -13.19 -1.34
C GLY A 191 29.18 -13.37 0.19
N ASP A 192 28.69 -12.38 0.95
CA ASP A 192 28.52 -12.48 2.41
C ASP A 192 27.23 -13.26 2.73
N LEU A 193 27.36 -14.58 2.68
CA LEU A 193 26.29 -15.52 3.04
C LEU A 193 25.83 -15.35 4.49
N GLY A 194 26.66 -14.78 5.36
CA GLY A 194 26.26 -14.39 6.70
C GLY A 194 25.13 -13.38 6.61
N VAL A 195 25.41 -12.20 6.05
CA VAL A 195 24.44 -11.09 5.92
C VAL A 195 23.15 -11.54 5.26
N VAL A 196 23.24 -12.26 4.14
CA VAL A 196 22.06 -12.76 3.41
C VAL A 196 21.18 -13.63 4.31
N ARG A 197 21.75 -14.59 5.05
CA ARG A 197 21.01 -15.47 5.96
C ARG A 197 20.37 -14.69 7.11
N GLY A 198 21.09 -13.76 7.71
CA GLY A 198 20.55 -12.98 8.82
C GLY A 198 19.42 -12.06 8.40
N VAL A 199 19.55 -11.38 7.25
CA VAL A 199 18.47 -10.58 6.67
C VAL A 199 17.26 -11.47 6.36
N ALA A 200 17.46 -12.64 5.77
CA ALA A 200 16.36 -13.57 5.47
C ALA A 200 15.60 -14.02 6.72
N ILE A 201 16.31 -14.42 7.80
CA ILE A 201 15.69 -14.86 9.06
C ILE A 201 14.91 -13.72 9.72
N VAL A 202 15.51 -12.53 9.82
CA VAL A 202 14.85 -11.37 10.46
C VAL A 202 13.65 -10.91 9.63
N SER A 203 13.79 -10.83 8.30
CA SER A 203 12.67 -10.51 7.41
C SER A 203 11.55 -11.53 7.52
N ALA A 204 11.84 -12.84 7.57
CA ALA A 204 10.83 -13.88 7.77
C ALA A 204 10.11 -13.74 9.11
N PHE A 205 10.85 -13.48 10.20
CA PHE A 205 10.26 -13.25 11.52
C PHE A 205 9.36 -12.01 11.54
N VAL A 206 9.83 -10.88 10.98
CA VAL A 206 9.07 -9.64 10.89
C VAL A 206 7.85 -9.82 9.99
N PHE A 207 7.96 -10.57 8.89
CA PHE A 207 6.84 -10.91 8.02
C PHE A 207 5.73 -11.62 8.80
N VAL A 208 6.09 -12.67 9.54
CA VAL A 208 5.13 -13.43 10.35
C VAL A 208 4.50 -12.53 11.42
N LEU A 209 5.29 -11.69 12.08
CA LEU A 209 4.80 -10.76 13.09
C LEU A 209 3.79 -9.75 12.52
N VAL A 210 4.09 -9.18 11.35
CA VAL A 210 3.20 -8.22 10.68
C VAL A 210 1.90 -8.90 10.23
N ASN A 211 1.97 -10.10 9.65
CA ASN A 211 0.77 -10.85 9.27
C ASN A 211 -0.07 -11.21 10.50
N LEU A 212 0.56 -11.61 11.61
CA LEU A 212 -0.16 -11.88 12.86
C LEU A 212 -0.89 -10.63 13.38
N VAL A 213 -0.25 -9.46 13.35
CA VAL A 213 -0.89 -8.19 13.74
C VAL A 213 -2.09 -7.89 12.84
N VAL A 214 -1.93 -8.09 11.54
CA VAL A 214 -3.00 -7.93 10.56
C VAL A 214 -4.17 -8.87 10.82
N ASP A 215 -3.92 -10.15 11.08
CA ASP A 215 -4.95 -11.15 11.36
C ASP A 215 -5.73 -10.80 12.64
N VAL A 216 -5.02 -10.33 13.68
CA VAL A 216 -5.65 -9.83 14.91
C VAL A 216 -6.50 -8.59 14.63
N LEU A 217 -6.00 -7.62 13.85
CA LEU A 217 -6.77 -6.45 13.46
C LEU A 217 -8.02 -6.83 12.66
N TYR A 218 -7.92 -7.82 11.78
CA TYR A 218 -9.05 -8.35 11.03
C TYR A 218 -10.13 -8.92 11.95
N ILE A 219 -9.76 -9.75 12.94
CA ILE A 219 -10.70 -10.30 13.93
C ILE A 219 -11.41 -9.19 14.71
N LEU A 220 -10.66 -8.17 15.14
CA LEU A 220 -11.21 -7.03 15.89
C LEU A 220 -12.17 -6.17 15.05
N LEU A 221 -11.89 -6.01 13.76
CA LEU A 221 -12.69 -5.19 12.85
C LEU A 221 -13.91 -5.93 12.28
N ASN A 222 -13.89 -7.26 12.24
CA ASN A 222 -14.98 -8.08 11.71
C ASN A 222 -15.56 -9.06 12.75
N PRO A 223 -16.35 -8.58 13.73
CA PRO A 223 -16.95 -9.42 14.77
C PRO A 223 -17.94 -10.47 14.23
N ARG A 224 -18.41 -10.36 12.97
CA ARG A 224 -19.32 -11.33 12.33
C ARG A 224 -18.62 -12.56 11.75
N ALA A 225 -17.32 -12.47 11.42
CA ALA A 225 -16.58 -13.65 10.95
C ALA A 225 -16.36 -14.68 12.07
N ALA A 226 -16.40 -14.25 13.34
CA ALA A 226 -16.30 -15.13 14.51
C ALA A 226 -17.55 -16.01 14.69
N GLU A 227 -18.73 -15.58 14.24
CA GLU A 227 -19.98 -16.35 14.35
C GLU A 227 -20.04 -17.49 13.33
N ALA A 228 -19.46 -17.32 12.13
CA ALA A 228 -19.48 -18.34 11.07
C ALA A 228 -18.51 -19.51 11.27
N VAL A 229 -17.60 -19.43 12.25
CA VAL A 229 -16.71 -20.54 12.66
C VAL A 229 -17.29 -21.29 13.87
N ALA A 230 -18.33 -20.75 14.49
CA ALA A 230 -19.01 -21.33 15.65
C ALA A 230 -20.24 -22.19 15.26
N GLU A 231 -20.51 -22.35 13.96
CA GLU A 231 -21.55 -23.22 13.39
C GLU A 231 -20.90 -24.34 12.55
#